data_AF-A0A937Z1Y3-F1
#
_entry.id   AF-A0A937Z1Y3-F1
#
_cell.length_a   1.000
_cell.length_b   1.000
_cell.length_c   1.000
_cell.angle_alpha   90.00
_cell.angle_beta   90.00
_cell.angle_gamma   90.00
#
_symmetry.space_group_name_H-M   'P 1'
#
loop_
_entity.id
_entity.type
_entity.pdbx_description
1 polymer ?
#
loop_
_entity_poly.entity_id
_entity_poly.type
_entity_poly.pdbx_seq_one_letter_code
_entity_poly.pdbx_strand_id
1 'polypeptide(L)'
;MAFYEDIGETGSGLIKRGVSDRQHLLRCETEDFLRALSLDYEPRRERFWSRDYSSPEAYEASVAANREAWRQAVGVFDLALQPLAASREPFLETDAIHAEWITLPVAEGLTARAVLATPKPGEGPFPVVICQHGIGSSPERVFGFDDDSEIYHAYGQRIVEAGFAVLAPMHITEGPPRARYHRLCLMLGQTLWGLEIQKLSRLIDYLETVEAVDASRIGMYGISLGGAYTSFTLPLERRIGVGVNCAWFNDRLRKMVVDDPRYSCFLSVNEEHIFIPGWLTRFCDSDLASLICPRPYMVQTGKCDGIAWWPWVVEEFERTRAHYERLGVGERCEMDLHEGGHEIRVEGALPFLKRWLMR
;
A
#
# COMPACT_ATOMS: atom_id res chain seq x y z
N MET A 1 -12.12 4.84 46.33
CA MET A 1 -11.52 4.68 47.68
C MET A 1 -10.06 5.07 47.61
N ALA A 2 -9.55 5.81 48.59
CA ALA A 2 -8.12 6.06 48.69
C ALA A 2 -7.39 4.75 49.07
N PHE A 3 -6.25 4.47 48.44
CA PHE A 3 -5.43 3.31 48.79
C PHE A 3 -4.70 3.48 50.12
N TYR A 4 -4.48 4.72 50.56
CA TYR A 4 -3.83 5.08 51.81
C TYR A 4 -4.09 6.56 52.10
N GLU A 5 -4.01 6.94 53.38
CA GLU A 5 -4.08 8.34 53.83
C GLU A 5 -2.68 8.97 53.87
N ASP A 6 -1.68 8.25 54.40
CA ASP A 6 -0.26 8.61 54.36
C ASP A 6 0.59 7.45 53.81
N ILE A 7 1.35 7.72 52.75
CA ILE A 7 2.22 6.72 52.13
C ILE A 7 3.38 6.31 53.04
N GLY A 8 3.82 7.19 53.95
CA GLY A 8 4.91 6.93 54.89
C GLY A 8 4.61 5.82 55.90
N GLU A 9 3.32 5.59 56.18
CA GLU A 9 2.83 4.57 57.12
C GLU A 9 2.25 3.34 56.41
N THR A 10 2.26 3.32 55.07
CA THR A 10 1.59 2.31 54.27
C THR A 10 2.51 1.15 53.87
N GLY A 11 2.05 -0.08 54.10
CA GLY A 11 2.75 -1.28 53.66
C GLY A 11 2.93 -1.36 52.13
N SER A 12 4.09 -1.86 51.68
CA SER A 12 4.46 -1.91 50.26
C SER A 12 3.46 -2.62 49.35
N GLY A 13 2.70 -3.60 49.85
CA GLY A 13 1.66 -4.29 49.10
C GLY A 13 0.50 -3.37 48.68
N LEU A 14 0.04 -2.50 49.59
CA LEU A 14 -1.06 -1.57 49.33
C LEU A 14 -0.61 -0.43 48.40
N ILE A 15 0.64 0.01 48.54
CA ILE A 15 1.28 0.94 47.59
C ILE A 15 1.30 0.34 46.18
N LYS A 16 1.81 -0.89 46.01
CA LYS A 16 1.88 -1.57 44.71
C LYS A 16 0.51 -1.72 44.06
N ARG A 17 -0.51 -2.11 44.85
CA ARG A 17 -1.89 -2.18 44.37
C ARG A 17 -2.40 -0.81 43.92
N GLY A 18 -2.22 0.22 44.73
CA GLY A 18 -2.65 1.57 44.38
C GLY A 18 -1.94 2.15 43.16
N VAL A 19 -0.66 1.83 42.95
CA VAL A 19 0.06 2.19 41.72
C VAL A 19 -0.51 1.42 40.52
N SER A 20 -0.71 0.10 40.65
CA SER A 20 -1.26 -0.74 39.59
C SER A 20 -2.64 -0.27 39.13
N ASP A 21 -3.55 0.02 40.08
CA ASP A 21 -4.91 0.45 39.78
C ASP A 21 -4.93 1.84 39.13
N ARG A 22 -4.12 2.79 39.62
CA ARG A 22 -3.97 4.10 38.97
C ARG A 22 -3.37 4.00 37.57
N GLN A 23 -2.38 3.13 37.38
CA GLN A 23 -1.78 2.86 36.06
C GLN A 23 -2.79 2.22 35.10
N HIS A 24 -3.63 1.31 35.58
CA HIS A 24 -4.68 0.71 34.77
C HIS A 24 -5.70 1.76 34.32
N LEU A 25 -6.22 2.57 35.26
CA LEU A 25 -7.16 3.65 34.94
C LEU A 25 -6.55 4.65 33.95
N LEU A 26 -5.31 5.11 34.20
CA LEU A 26 -4.63 6.05 33.32
C LEU A 26 -4.45 5.49 31.91
N ARG A 27 -4.12 4.20 31.77
CA ARG A 27 -4.03 3.55 30.45
C ARG A 27 -5.36 3.54 29.72
N CYS A 28 -6.44 3.15 30.40
CA CYS A 28 -7.79 3.15 29.81
C CYS A 28 -8.24 4.56 29.41
N GLU A 29 -8.10 5.56 30.29
CA GLU A 29 -8.44 6.96 30.02
C GLU A 29 -7.65 7.51 28.82
N THR A 30 -6.35 7.22 28.76
CA THR A 30 -5.48 7.66 27.67
C THR A 30 -5.88 7.03 26.34
N GLU A 31 -6.14 5.72 26.34
CA GLU A 31 -6.54 5.00 25.13
C GLU A 31 -7.90 5.46 24.62
N ASP A 32 -8.90 5.57 25.50
CA ASP A 32 -10.25 6.05 25.15
C ASP A 32 -10.20 7.46 24.56
N PHE A 33 -9.41 8.36 25.17
CA PHE A 33 -9.22 9.72 24.68
C PHE A 33 -8.58 9.74 23.28
N LEU A 34 -7.48 9.02 23.06
CA LEU A 34 -6.79 8.97 21.77
C LEU A 34 -7.63 8.27 20.69
N ARG A 35 -8.39 7.24 21.07
CA ARG A 35 -9.32 6.53 20.18
C ARG A 35 -10.46 7.47 19.75
N ALA A 36 -11.06 8.22 20.68
CA ALA A 36 -12.07 9.23 20.38
C ALA A 36 -11.54 10.32 19.44
N LEU A 37 -10.33 10.85 19.68
CA LEU A 37 -9.68 11.81 18.77
C LEU A 37 -9.41 11.23 17.38
N SER A 38 -9.09 9.93 17.30
CA SER A 38 -8.86 9.26 16.02
C SER A 38 -10.16 9.09 15.24
N LEU A 39 -11.25 8.72 15.93
CA LEU A 39 -12.58 8.48 15.36
C LEU A 39 -13.35 9.77 15.03
N ASP A 40 -13.00 10.92 15.61
CA ASP A 40 -13.49 12.24 15.21
C ASP A 40 -12.84 12.71 13.88
N TYR A 41 -13.03 11.88 12.85
CA TYR A 41 -12.34 11.99 11.58
C TYR A 41 -13.09 12.87 10.58
N GLU A 42 -14.38 12.63 10.37
CA GLU A 42 -15.18 13.29 9.32
C GLU A 42 -15.11 14.83 9.42
N PRO A 43 -15.40 15.47 10.57
CA PRO A 43 -15.35 16.93 10.69
C PRO A 43 -13.94 17.50 10.58
N ARG A 44 -12.92 16.71 10.91
CA ARG A 44 -11.50 17.08 10.75
C ARG A 44 -11.10 17.03 9.28
N ARG A 45 -11.43 15.94 8.59
CA ARG A 45 -11.11 15.70 7.18
C ARG A 45 -11.69 16.81 6.30
N GLU A 46 -12.96 17.17 6.46
CA GLU A 46 -13.63 18.18 5.63
C GLU A 46 -12.90 19.53 5.56
N ARG A 47 -12.15 19.89 6.61
CA ARG A 47 -11.35 21.14 6.65
C ARG A 47 -10.16 21.13 5.69
N PHE A 48 -9.70 19.96 5.27
CA PHE A 48 -8.51 19.78 4.44
C PHE A 48 -8.82 19.45 2.99
N TRP A 49 -10.09 19.22 2.62
CA TRP A 49 -10.46 18.76 1.28
C TRP A 49 -11.46 19.70 0.63
N SER A 50 -11.09 20.24 -0.53
CA SER A 50 -11.94 21.11 -1.35
C SER A 50 -11.92 20.63 -2.81
N ARG A 51 -12.53 19.47 -3.05
CA ARG A 51 -12.54 18.80 -4.36
C ARG A 51 -13.41 19.54 -5.37
N ASP A 52 -12.84 19.89 -6.51
CA ASP A 52 -13.56 20.49 -7.64
C ASP A 52 -13.98 19.41 -8.64
N TYR A 53 -15.27 19.22 -8.84
CA TYR A 53 -15.80 18.18 -9.75
C TYR A 53 -16.21 18.72 -11.13
N SER A 54 -15.83 19.95 -11.48
CA SER A 54 -16.21 20.57 -12.76
C SER A 54 -15.55 19.91 -13.98
N SER A 55 -14.34 19.37 -13.82
CA SER A 55 -13.66 18.53 -14.82
C SER A 55 -12.62 17.63 -14.16
N PRO A 56 -12.13 16.57 -14.84
CA PRO A 56 -11.01 15.78 -14.35
C PRO A 56 -9.75 16.61 -14.03
N GLU A 57 -9.42 17.60 -14.85
CA GLU A 57 -8.26 18.49 -14.67
C GLU A 57 -8.43 19.41 -13.46
N ALA A 58 -9.63 20.01 -13.30
CA ALA A 58 -9.95 20.83 -12.14
C ALA A 58 -9.89 20.02 -10.85
N TYR A 59 -10.38 18.77 -10.89
CA TYR A 59 -10.30 17.84 -9.78
C TYR A 59 -8.85 17.55 -9.38
N GLU A 60 -8.01 17.18 -10.34
CA GLU A 60 -6.60 16.89 -10.08
C GLU A 60 -5.84 18.08 -9.48
N ALA A 61 -6.13 19.29 -9.96
CA ALA A 61 -5.57 20.53 -9.43
C ALA A 61 -6.07 20.79 -7.99
N SER A 62 -7.36 20.58 -7.72
CA SER A 62 -7.99 20.83 -6.42
C SER A 62 -7.42 19.96 -5.29
N VAL A 63 -6.93 18.75 -5.61
CA VAL A 63 -6.36 17.81 -4.62
C VAL A 63 -4.82 17.85 -4.55
N ALA A 64 -4.16 18.79 -5.24
CA ALA A 64 -2.70 18.86 -5.29
C ALA A 64 -2.07 19.09 -3.90
N ALA A 65 -2.66 19.94 -3.07
CA ALA A 65 -2.19 20.18 -1.70
C ALA A 65 -2.34 18.93 -0.81
N ASN A 66 -3.41 18.14 -1.02
CA ASN A 66 -3.63 16.88 -0.32
C ASN A 66 -2.59 15.84 -0.73
N ARG A 67 -2.22 15.78 -2.00
CA ARG A 67 -1.13 14.92 -2.49
C ARG A 67 0.21 15.27 -1.86
N GLU A 68 0.53 16.56 -1.74
CA GLU A 68 1.74 17.01 -1.05
C GLU A 68 1.70 16.64 0.45
N ALA A 69 0.55 16.83 1.11
CA ALA A 69 0.39 16.39 2.49
C ALA A 69 0.55 14.87 2.66
N TRP A 70 0.11 14.07 1.68
CA TRP A 70 0.34 12.62 1.68
C TRP A 70 1.82 12.29 1.48
N ARG A 71 2.52 12.98 0.55
CA ARG A 71 3.96 12.84 0.34
C ARG A 71 4.74 13.10 1.63
N GLN A 72 4.35 14.13 2.38
CA GLN A 72 4.95 14.47 3.67
C GLN A 72 4.65 13.42 4.75
N ALA A 73 3.41 12.93 4.84
CA ALA A 73 3.04 11.90 5.82
C ALA A 73 3.81 10.59 5.59
N VAL A 74 3.85 10.12 4.34
CA VAL A 74 4.63 8.95 3.92
C VAL A 74 6.14 9.19 4.12
N GLY A 75 6.59 10.43 4.02
CA GLY A 75 7.99 10.79 4.21
C GLY A 75 8.87 10.26 3.09
N VAL A 76 8.53 10.56 1.83
CA VAL A 76 9.36 10.20 0.67
C VAL A 76 10.73 10.87 0.81
N PHE A 77 11.79 10.08 0.61
CA PHE A 77 13.16 10.56 0.71
C PHE A 77 13.56 11.37 -0.53
N ASP A 78 14.24 12.49 -0.31
CA ASP A 78 14.97 13.21 -1.35
C ASP A 78 16.44 12.74 -1.30
N LEU A 79 16.79 11.84 -2.22
CA LEU A 79 18.09 11.16 -2.24
C LEU A 79 18.97 11.72 -3.36
N ALA A 80 20.28 11.82 -3.12
CA ALA A 80 21.26 12.03 -4.17
C ALA A 80 21.37 10.77 -5.05
N LEU A 81 20.65 10.77 -6.18
CA LEU A 81 20.52 9.59 -7.04
C LEU A 81 21.83 9.23 -7.76
N GLN A 82 22.18 7.94 -7.72
CA GLN A 82 23.30 7.35 -8.46
C GLN A 82 22.93 7.04 -9.91
N PRO A 83 23.87 6.92 -10.87
CA PRO A 83 23.57 6.52 -12.26
C PRO A 83 22.77 5.21 -12.37
N LEU A 84 22.01 5.04 -13.46
CA LEU A 84 21.18 3.85 -13.76
C LEU A 84 22.01 2.62 -14.18
N ALA A 85 23.12 2.36 -13.49
CA ALA A 85 24.04 1.25 -13.78
C ALA A 85 23.57 -0.04 -13.10
N ALA A 86 22.51 -0.65 -13.63
CA ALA A 86 21.98 -1.89 -13.09
C ALA A 86 22.86 -3.11 -13.43
N SER A 87 23.04 -4.01 -12.46
CA SER A 87 23.52 -5.37 -12.71
C SER A 87 22.36 -6.33 -12.90
N ARG A 88 22.57 -7.40 -13.68
CA ARG A 88 21.55 -8.39 -14.01
C ARG A 88 22.00 -9.79 -13.66
N GLU A 89 21.06 -10.60 -13.18
CA GLU A 89 21.26 -12.01 -12.84
C GLU A 89 20.10 -12.83 -13.40
N PRO A 90 20.31 -14.05 -13.93
CA PRO A 90 19.22 -14.88 -14.44
C PRO A 90 18.16 -15.18 -13.37
N PHE A 91 16.89 -15.23 -13.77
CA PHE A 91 15.80 -15.64 -12.89
C PHE A 91 14.96 -16.77 -13.50
N LEU A 92 14.33 -16.53 -14.65
CA LEU A 92 13.46 -17.51 -15.32
C LEU A 92 13.60 -17.39 -16.84
N GLU A 93 13.73 -18.54 -17.50
CA GLU A 93 13.80 -18.65 -18.96
C GLU A 93 12.88 -19.78 -19.41
N THR A 94 11.86 -19.45 -20.20
CA THR A 94 10.93 -20.41 -20.82
C THR A 94 10.70 -20.06 -22.30
N ASP A 95 9.80 -20.76 -22.98
CA ASP A 95 9.38 -20.36 -24.34
C ASP A 95 8.52 -19.09 -24.33
N ALA A 96 7.86 -18.78 -23.20
CA ALA A 96 6.97 -17.64 -23.05
C ALA A 96 7.62 -16.43 -22.36
N ILE A 97 8.58 -16.65 -21.46
CA ILE A 97 9.08 -15.64 -20.52
C ILE A 97 10.61 -15.59 -20.55
N HIS A 98 11.15 -14.38 -20.61
CA HIS A 98 12.52 -14.08 -20.23
C HIS A 98 12.50 -13.16 -19.01
N ALA A 99 13.17 -13.54 -17.92
CA ALA A 99 13.20 -12.77 -16.69
C ALA A 99 14.57 -12.77 -16.01
N GLU A 100 14.95 -11.60 -15.49
CA GLU A 100 16.21 -11.34 -14.83
C GLU A 100 15.98 -10.61 -13.50
N TRP A 101 16.78 -10.95 -12.48
CA TRP A 101 16.98 -10.09 -11.33
C TRP A 101 17.77 -8.85 -11.76
N ILE A 102 17.30 -7.68 -11.34
CA ILE A 102 17.94 -6.39 -11.52
C ILE A 102 18.36 -5.87 -10.15
N THR A 103 19.63 -5.51 -9.98
CA THR A 103 20.12 -4.73 -8.83
C THR A 103 20.56 -3.35 -9.31
N LEU A 104 19.86 -2.32 -8.82
CA LEU A 104 20.01 -0.94 -9.28
C LEU A 104 20.54 -0.04 -8.15
N PRO A 105 21.66 0.67 -8.34
CA PRO A 105 22.08 1.73 -7.43
C PRO A 105 21.03 2.84 -7.30
N VAL A 106 20.68 3.21 -6.06
CA VAL A 106 19.74 4.28 -5.75
C VAL A 106 20.47 5.48 -5.17
N ALA A 107 21.16 5.28 -4.07
CA ALA A 107 22.02 6.27 -3.41
C ALA A 107 23.33 5.58 -2.99
N GLU A 108 24.30 6.34 -2.49
CA GLU A 108 25.53 5.75 -1.95
C GLU A 108 25.21 4.71 -0.87
N GLY A 109 25.65 3.46 -1.09
CA GLY A 109 25.38 2.35 -0.17
C GLY A 109 23.94 1.80 -0.18
N LEU A 110 23.06 2.26 -1.07
CA LEU A 110 21.67 1.81 -1.16
C LEU A 110 21.30 1.36 -2.59
N THR A 111 20.71 0.17 -2.70
CA THR A 111 20.22 -0.38 -3.97
C THR A 111 18.74 -0.72 -3.91
N ALA A 112 18.08 -0.69 -5.06
CA ALA A 112 16.79 -1.29 -5.31
C ALA A 112 16.99 -2.63 -6.02
N ARG A 113 16.12 -3.61 -5.76
CA ARG A 113 16.14 -4.91 -6.41
C ARG A 113 14.76 -5.26 -6.92
N ALA A 114 14.69 -5.90 -8.07
CA ALA A 114 13.45 -6.38 -8.65
C ALA A 114 13.71 -7.51 -9.64
N VAL A 115 12.72 -8.38 -9.84
CA VAL A 115 12.68 -9.22 -11.05
C VAL A 115 12.02 -8.41 -12.17
N LEU A 116 12.66 -8.33 -13.33
CA LEU A 116 12.09 -7.79 -14.56
C LEU A 116 11.85 -8.95 -15.53
N ALA A 117 10.60 -9.19 -15.89
CA ALA A 117 10.19 -10.21 -16.83
C ALA A 117 9.55 -9.59 -18.08
N THR A 118 9.83 -10.17 -19.24
CA THR A 118 9.30 -9.74 -20.54
C THR A 118 8.74 -10.93 -21.31
N PRO A 119 7.66 -10.75 -22.09
CA PRO A 119 7.19 -11.77 -23.02
C PRO A 119 8.25 -12.04 -24.09
N LYS A 120 8.49 -13.31 -24.41
CA LYS A 120 9.29 -13.71 -25.58
C LYS A 120 8.45 -13.71 -26.87
N PRO A 121 7.19 -14.18 -26.86
CA PRO A 121 6.30 -14.01 -28.00
C PRO A 121 5.75 -12.57 -28.08
N GLY A 122 5.60 -12.06 -29.30
CA GLY A 122 5.03 -10.73 -29.58
C GLY A 122 6.08 -9.69 -29.95
N GLU A 123 5.61 -8.53 -30.42
CA GLU A 123 6.45 -7.38 -30.73
C GLU A 123 6.28 -6.32 -29.64
N GLY A 124 7.36 -6.03 -28.91
CA GLY A 124 7.41 -4.94 -27.94
C GLY A 124 7.48 -3.55 -28.61
N PRO A 125 7.63 -2.47 -27.83
CA PRO A 125 7.77 -2.46 -26.38
C PRO A 125 6.46 -2.80 -25.65
N PHE A 126 6.56 -3.61 -24.60
CA PHE A 126 5.40 -4.10 -23.85
C PHE A 126 4.98 -3.12 -22.75
N PRO A 127 3.67 -2.84 -22.56
CA PRO A 127 3.20 -2.15 -21.37
C PRO A 127 3.62 -2.95 -20.12
N VAL A 128 3.92 -2.27 -19.02
CA VAL A 128 4.49 -2.90 -17.82
C VAL A 128 3.51 -2.88 -16.66
N VAL A 129 3.46 -3.97 -15.90
CA VAL A 129 2.72 -4.05 -14.64
C VAL A 129 3.71 -4.29 -13.50
N ILE A 130 3.74 -3.36 -12.55
CA ILE A 130 4.47 -3.52 -11.30
C ILE A 130 3.69 -4.50 -10.42
N CYS A 131 4.23 -5.70 -10.22
CA CYS A 131 3.60 -6.77 -9.44
C CYS A 131 4.21 -6.81 -8.03
N GLN A 132 3.52 -6.21 -7.05
CA GLN A 132 4.07 -6.02 -5.70
C GLN A 132 3.60 -7.12 -4.74
N HIS A 133 4.57 -7.84 -4.16
CA HIS A 133 4.33 -8.87 -3.16
C HIS A 133 3.90 -8.30 -1.79
N GLY A 134 3.29 -9.15 -0.96
CA GLY A 134 2.86 -8.91 0.41
C GLY A 134 3.99 -8.99 1.47
N ILE A 135 3.60 -8.87 2.75
CA ILE A 135 4.49 -9.13 3.90
C ILE A 135 4.86 -10.62 3.93
N GLY A 136 6.09 -10.95 4.31
CA GLY A 136 6.60 -12.32 4.36
C GLY A 136 6.73 -13.03 3.01
N SER A 137 6.68 -12.29 1.91
CA SER A 137 6.69 -12.83 0.53
C SER A 137 7.90 -12.31 -0.26
N SER A 138 7.94 -12.58 -1.56
CA SER A 138 9.03 -12.21 -2.45
C SER A 138 8.59 -12.14 -3.92
N PRO A 139 9.44 -11.61 -4.83
CA PRO A 139 9.23 -11.73 -6.27
C PRO A 139 9.07 -13.18 -6.78
N GLU A 140 9.74 -14.16 -6.17
CA GLU A 140 9.56 -15.59 -6.51
C GLU A 140 8.09 -16.01 -6.41
N ARG A 141 7.41 -15.66 -5.30
CA ARG A 141 5.99 -15.97 -5.08
C ARG A 141 5.08 -15.24 -6.06
N VAL A 142 5.45 -14.04 -6.50
CA VAL A 142 4.74 -13.33 -7.58
C VAL A 142 4.71 -14.18 -8.86
N PHE A 143 5.81 -14.88 -9.15
CA PHE A 143 5.90 -15.83 -10.26
C PHE A 143 5.47 -17.26 -9.89
N GLY A 144 4.82 -17.48 -8.74
CA GLY A 144 4.25 -18.78 -8.36
C GLY A 144 5.24 -19.79 -7.81
N PHE A 145 6.47 -19.38 -7.49
CA PHE A 145 7.44 -20.22 -6.81
C PHE A 145 7.34 -20.03 -5.29
N ASP A 146 7.38 -21.11 -4.51
CA ASP A 146 7.21 -21.08 -3.04
C ASP A 146 5.84 -20.51 -2.59
N ASP A 147 4.78 -20.71 -3.38
CA ASP A 147 3.41 -20.28 -3.08
C ASP A 147 2.49 -21.46 -2.72
N ASP A 148 2.90 -22.30 -1.77
CA ASP A 148 2.14 -23.51 -1.36
C ASP A 148 0.69 -23.22 -0.94
N SER A 149 0.41 -21.99 -0.50
CA SER A 149 -0.93 -21.53 -0.12
C SER A 149 -1.78 -21.05 -1.29
N GLU A 150 -1.22 -21.02 -2.51
CA GLU A 150 -1.85 -20.49 -3.73
C GLU A 150 -2.47 -19.11 -3.49
N ILE A 151 -1.73 -18.20 -2.86
CA ILE A 151 -2.20 -16.83 -2.60
C ILE A 151 -1.96 -15.95 -3.82
N TYR A 152 -0.88 -16.19 -4.55
CA TYR A 152 -0.44 -15.37 -5.67
C TYR A 152 -0.87 -15.93 -7.02
N HIS A 153 -1.17 -17.24 -7.10
CA HIS A 153 -1.69 -17.89 -8.32
C HIS A 153 -0.80 -17.63 -9.54
N ALA A 154 0.52 -17.57 -9.33
CA ALA A 154 1.53 -17.23 -10.32
C ALA A 154 1.21 -15.96 -11.14
N TYR A 155 0.54 -14.97 -10.56
CA TYR A 155 0.00 -13.85 -11.33
C TYR A 155 1.05 -13.08 -12.13
N GLY A 156 2.29 -12.98 -11.67
CA GLY A 156 3.39 -12.42 -12.44
C GLY A 156 3.59 -13.14 -13.77
N GLN A 157 3.63 -14.49 -13.76
CA GLN A 157 3.71 -15.28 -15.00
C GLN A 157 2.50 -15.03 -15.90
N ARG A 158 1.29 -15.10 -15.33
CA ARG A 158 0.03 -14.93 -16.08
C ARG A 158 -0.09 -13.53 -16.71
N ILE A 159 0.42 -12.50 -16.05
CA ILE A 159 0.48 -11.14 -16.59
C ILE A 159 1.49 -11.07 -17.75
N VAL A 160 2.66 -11.71 -17.63
CA VAL A 160 3.63 -11.77 -18.75
C VAL A 160 3.05 -12.49 -19.96
N GLU A 161 2.47 -13.68 -19.75
CA GLU A 161 1.81 -14.47 -20.81
C GLU A 161 0.66 -13.72 -21.48
N ALA A 162 0.06 -12.76 -20.78
CA ALA A 162 -1.00 -11.93 -21.32
C ALA A 162 -0.51 -10.75 -22.19
N GLY A 163 0.81 -10.57 -22.34
CA GLY A 163 1.44 -9.56 -23.21
C GLY A 163 1.97 -8.32 -22.49
N PHE A 164 2.19 -8.40 -21.16
CA PHE A 164 2.79 -7.31 -20.38
C PHE A 164 4.22 -7.63 -19.99
N ALA A 165 5.07 -6.62 -19.87
CA ALA A 165 6.25 -6.75 -19.02
C ALA A 165 5.83 -6.75 -17.54
N VAL A 166 6.60 -7.40 -16.68
CA VAL A 166 6.38 -7.38 -15.22
C VAL A 166 7.63 -6.89 -14.52
N LEU A 167 7.48 -5.89 -13.67
CA LEU A 167 8.48 -5.52 -12.67
C LEU A 167 7.98 -5.99 -11.31
N ALA A 168 8.69 -6.89 -10.63
CA ALA A 168 8.36 -7.36 -9.29
C ALA A 168 9.43 -6.89 -8.28
N PRO A 169 9.23 -5.73 -7.62
CA PRO A 169 10.20 -5.17 -6.68
C PRO A 169 10.34 -6.01 -5.41
N MET A 170 11.55 -6.06 -4.86
CA MET A 170 11.83 -6.65 -3.55
C MET A 170 11.88 -5.56 -2.48
N HIS A 171 10.95 -5.64 -1.54
CA HIS A 171 10.94 -4.82 -0.32
C HIS A 171 11.46 -5.62 0.88
N ILE A 172 11.75 -4.93 1.98
CA ILE A 172 11.95 -5.61 3.27
C ILE A 172 10.62 -6.24 3.68
N THR A 173 10.57 -7.56 3.81
CA THR A 173 9.30 -8.32 3.89
C THR A 173 8.98 -8.87 5.27
N GLU A 174 9.95 -8.96 6.17
CA GLU A 174 9.72 -9.50 7.51
C GLU A 174 9.27 -8.41 8.50
N GLY A 175 8.28 -8.73 9.34
CA GLY A 175 7.72 -7.80 10.33
C GLY A 175 8.76 -7.18 11.26
N PRO A 176 9.56 -7.98 12.02
CA PRO A 176 10.53 -7.43 12.97
C PRO A 176 11.63 -6.58 12.31
N PRO A 177 12.29 -7.01 11.21
CA PRO A 177 13.18 -6.15 10.44
C PRO A 177 12.49 -4.85 9.97
N ARG A 178 11.30 -4.92 9.37
CA ARG A 178 10.56 -3.71 8.95
C ARG A 178 10.34 -2.74 10.10
N ALA A 179 9.91 -3.21 11.27
CA ALA A 179 9.71 -2.37 12.45
C ALA A 179 11.00 -1.66 12.89
N ARG A 180 12.14 -2.37 12.86
CA ARG A 180 13.45 -1.78 13.17
C ARG A 180 13.81 -0.65 12.20
N TYR A 181 13.68 -0.89 10.89
CA TYR A 181 14.03 0.11 9.89
C TYR A 181 13.03 1.26 9.85
N HIS A 182 11.75 0.99 10.10
CA HIS A 182 10.73 2.03 10.23
C HIS A 182 11.07 2.99 11.37
N ARG A 183 11.47 2.49 12.55
CA ARG A 183 11.96 3.33 13.65
C ARG A 183 13.20 4.16 13.28
N LEU A 184 14.13 3.62 12.49
CA LEU A 184 15.27 4.40 11.99
C LEU A 184 14.80 5.57 11.11
N CYS A 185 13.85 5.32 10.19
CA CYS A 185 13.28 6.37 9.36
C CYS A 185 12.51 7.42 10.17
N LEU A 186 11.75 7.01 11.19
CA LEU A 186 10.98 7.93 12.03
C LEU A 186 11.87 8.96 12.74
N MET A 187 13.07 8.56 13.18
CA MET A 187 14.05 9.48 13.78
C MET A 187 14.57 10.53 12.79
N LEU A 188 14.42 10.30 11.49
CA LEU A 188 14.79 11.24 10.43
C LEU A 188 13.58 12.05 9.92
N GLY A 189 12.38 11.80 10.46
CA GLY A 189 11.13 12.42 10.01
C GLY A 189 10.56 11.80 8.73
N GLN A 190 10.99 10.59 8.36
CA GLN A 190 10.45 9.82 7.24
C GLN A 190 9.88 8.47 7.70
N THR A 191 9.40 7.65 6.75
CA THR A 191 9.01 6.27 7.02
C THR A 191 9.72 5.30 6.07
N LEU A 192 9.74 4.02 6.43
CA LEU A 192 10.22 2.96 5.52
C LEU A 192 9.38 2.91 4.23
N TRP A 193 8.09 3.29 4.27
CA TRP A 193 7.24 3.39 3.09
C TRP A 193 7.82 4.38 2.09
N GLY A 194 8.18 5.58 2.55
CA GLY A 194 8.77 6.62 1.71
C GLY A 194 10.10 6.22 1.07
N LEU A 195 10.93 5.47 1.79
CA LEU A 195 12.19 4.95 1.24
C LEU A 195 11.95 3.90 0.14
N GLU A 196 11.06 2.95 0.38
CA GLU A 196 10.74 1.89 -0.60
C GLU A 196 9.99 2.46 -1.82
N ILE A 197 9.15 3.49 -1.64
CA ILE A 197 8.52 4.22 -2.75
C ILE A 197 9.58 4.94 -3.59
N GLN A 198 10.59 5.56 -2.96
CA GLN A 198 11.69 6.20 -3.69
C GLN A 198 12.52 5.16 -4.47
N LYS A 199 12.76 3.98 -3.89
CA LYS A 199 13.41 2.86 -4.58
C LYS A 199 12.59 2.38 -5.78
N LEU A 200 11.27 2.27 -5.63
CA LEU A 200 10.38 1.90 -6.72
C LEU A 200 10.36 2.96 -7.84
N SER A 201 10.26 4.25 -7.49
CA SER A 201 10.40 5.35 -8.46
C SER A 201 11.71 5.24 -9.24
N ARG A 202 12.80 4.85 -8.57
CA ARG A 202 14.10 4.66 -9.21
C ARG A 202 14.13 3.47 -10.17
N LEU A 203 13.44 2.37 -9.83
CA LEU A 203 13.26 1.25 -10.74
C LEU A 203 12.41 1.65 -11.97
N ILE A 204 11.42 2.53 -11.81
CA ILE A 204 10.65 3.06 -12.95
C ILE A 204 11.55 3.89 -13.87
N ASP A 205 12.44 4.74 -13.34
CA ASP A 205 13.43 5.46 -14.16
C ASP A 205 14.30 4.48 -14.98
N TYR A 206 14.64 3.32 -14.39
CA TYR A 206 15.39 2.29 -15.10
C TYR A 206 14.60 1.68 -16.27
N LEU A 207 13.27 1.50 -16.13
CA LEU A 207 12.43 0.96 -17.20
C LEU A 207 12.46 1.82 -18.47
N GLU A 208 12.65 3.14 -18.35
CA GLU A 208 12.80 4.06 -19.49
C GLU A 208 14.04 3.74 -20.34
N THR A 209 14.99 2.96 -19.81
CA THR A 209 16.21 2.54 -20.50
C THR A 209 16.10 1.13 -21.12
N VAL A 210 15.00 0.42 -20.89
CA VAL A 210 14.81 -0.97 -21.34
C VAL A 210 13.97 -0.98 -22.62
N GLU A 211 14.60 -1.26 -23.77
CA GLU A 211 13.95 -1.20 -25.10
C GLU A 211 12.72 -2.11 -25.23
N ALA A 212 12.69 -3.24 -24.52
CA ALA A 212 11.56 -4.17 -24.55
C ALA A 212 10.33 -3.66 -23.76
N VAL A 213 10.45 -2.58 -22.98
CA VAL A 213 9.41 -2.08 -22.08
C VAL A 213 8.91 -0.71 -22.53
N ASP A 214 7.60 -0.54 -22.52
CA ASP A 214 6.96 0.75 -22.74
C ASP A 214 6.71 1.44 -21.39
N ALA A 215 7.67 2.25 -20.97
CA ALA A 215 7.60 3.01 -19.72
C ALA A 215 6.54 4.13 -19.73
N SER A 216 5.85 4.39 -20.86
CA SER A 216 4.71 5.31 -20.90
C SER A 216 3.40 4.65 -20.46
N ARG A 217 3.36 3.31 -20.38
CA ARG A 217 2.17 2.50 -20.04
C ARG A 217 2.46 1.59 -18.86
N ILE A 218 2.41 2.18 -17.66
CA ILE A 218 2.71 1.50 -16.39
C ILE A 218 1.43 1.27 -15.58
N GLY A 219 1.18 0.03 -15.19
CA GLY A 219 0.22 -0.34 -14.15
C GLY A 219 0.90 -0.81 -12.87
N MET A 220 0.15 -0.88 -11.77
CA MET A 220 0.60 -1.52 -10.54
C MET A 220 -0.50 -2.41 -9.98
N TYR A 221 -0.13 -3.64 -9.61
CA TYR A 221 -1.00 -4.64 -9.03
C TYR A 221 -0.28 -5.26 -7.83
N GLY A 222 -0.84 -5.09 -6.63
CA GLY A 222 -0.26 -5.68 -5.44
C GLY A 222 -1.30 -6.19 -4.46
N ILE A 223 -0.87 -7.16 -3.65
CA ILE A 223 -1.69 -7.82 -2.62
C ILE A 223 -1.17 -7.50 -1.22
N SER A 224 -2.06 -7.27 -0.26
CA SER A 224 -1.71 -7.08 1.15
C SER A 224 -0.79 -5.88 1.36
N LEU A 225 0.42 -6.07 1.90
CA LEU A 225 1.48 -5.05 1.89
C LEU A 225 1.70 -4.43 0.49
N GLY A 226 1.61 -5.23 -0.56
CA GLY A 226 1.65 -4.75 -1.94
C GLY A 226 0.41 -3.97 -2.38
N GLY A 227 -0.76 -4.29 -1.84
CA GLY A 227 -1.98 -3.48 -2.00
C GLY A 227 -1.87 -2.13 -1.28
N ALA A 228 -1.16 -2.11 -0.13
CA ALA A 228 -0.76 -0.89 0.56
C ALA A 228 0.13 -0.02 -0.32
N TYR A 229 1.23 -0.58 -0.83
CA TYR A 229 2.13 0.12 -1.73
C TYR A 229 1.40 0.59 -3.00
N THR A 230 0.45 -0.18 -3.53
CA THR A 230 -0.39 0.28 -4.65
C THR A 230 -1.13 1.57 -4.28
N SER A 231 -1.83 1.59 -3.14
CA SER A 231 -2.59 2.77 -2.70
C SER A 231 -1.73 3.94 -2.27
N PHE A 232 -0.51 3.68 -1.79
CA PHE A 232 0.40 4.71 -1.27
C PHE A 232 1.25 5.32 -2.36
N THR A 233 1.70 4.51 -3.32
CA THR A 233 2.56 4.91 -4.43
C THR A 233 1.77 5.63 -5.52
N LEU A 234 0.60 5.13 -5.94
CA LEU A 234 -0.14 5.75 -7.05
C LEU A 234 -0.38 7.26 -6.85
N PRO A 235 -0.81 7.76 -5.67
CA PRO A 235 -0.96 9.20 -5.44
C PRO A 235 0.31 10.01 -5.72
N LEU A 236 1.50 9.43 -5.53
CA LEU A 236 2.80 10.11 -5.55
C LEU A 236 3.54 9.91 -6.87
N GLU A 237 3.52 8.70 -7.41
CA GLU A 237 4.13 8.33 -8.69
C GLU A 237 3.08 8.40 -9.80
N ARG A 238 3.09 9.53 -10.51
CA ARG A 238 2.09 9.86 -11.53
C ARG A 238 2.31 9.10 -12.85
N ARG A 239 3.49 8.49 -13.07
CA ARG A 239 3.76 7.62 -14.24
C ARG A 239 2.94 6.33 -14.21
N ILE A 240 2.51 5.86 -13.03
CA ILE A 240 1.62 4.71 -12.91
C ILE A 240 0.21 5.13 -13.32
N GLY A 241 -0.26 4.64 -14.46
CA GLY A 241 -1.55 5.01 -15.06
C GLY A 241 -2.75 4.25 -14.51
N VAL A 242 -2.56 3.04 -13.96
CA VAL A 242 -3.63 2.18 -13.42
C VAL A 242 -3.17 1.42 -12.18
N GLY A 243 -4.07 1.24 -11.21
CA GLY A 243 -3.80 0.51 -9.97
C GLY A 243 -4.81 -0.61 -9.69
N VAL A 244 -4.35 -1.75 -9.20
CA VAL A 244 -5.16 -2.84 -8.65
C VAL A 244 -4.71 -3.10 -7.22
N ASN A 245 -5.51 -2.65 -6.25
CA ASN A 245 -5.28 -2.89 -4.83
C ASN A 245 -6.02 -4.17 -4.41
N CYS A 246 -5.28 -5.24 -4.15
CA CYS A 246 -5.83 -6.50 -3.69
C CYS A 246 -5.61 -6.66 -2.16
N ALA A 247 -6.67 -7.02 -1.45
CA ALA A 247 -6.64 -7.46 -0.05
C ALA A 247 -5.93 -6.48 0.92
N TRP A 248 -6.11 -5.17 0.71
CA TRP A 248 -5.61 -4.13 1.63
C TRP A 248 -6.62 -3.00 1.88
N PHE A 249 -7.36 -2.59 0.84
CA PHE A 249 -8.35 -1.51 0.91
C PHE A 249 -9.37 -1.77 2.04
N ASN A 250 -9.60 -0.79 2.92
CA ASN A 250 -10.44 -0.98 4.10
C ASN A 250 -11.00 0.35 4.65
N ASP A 251 -11.99 0.26 5.54
CA ASP A 251 -12.27 1.37 6.45
C ASP A 251 -11.07 1.56 7.39
N ARG A 252 -10.21 2.51 7.01
CA ARG A 252 -8.90 2.68 7.64
C ARG A 252 -9.00 3.09 9.10
N LEU A 253 -10.03 3.85 9.49
CA LEU A 253 -10.19 4.27 10.88
C LEU A 253 -10.43 3.06 11.77
N ARG A 254 -11.43 2.24 11.43
CA ARG A 254 -11.75 1.05 12.23
C ARG A 254 -10.61 0.06 12.21
N LYS A 255 -10.02 -0.18 11.03
CA LYS A 255 -8.87 -1.07 10.86
C LYS A 255 -7.66 -0.67 11.73
N MET A 256 -7.50 0.62 12.03
CA MET A 256 -6.36 1.11 12.81
C MET A 256 -6.64 1.24 14.31
N VAL A 257 -7.87 1.55 14.73
CA VAL A 257 -8.15 1.93 16.14
C VAL A 257 -9.41 1.29 16.74
N VAL A 258 -10.08 0.37 16.07
CA VAL A 258 -11.26 -0.33 16.60
C VAL A 258 -10.99 -1.83 16.64
N ASP A 259 -11.11 -2.41 17.82
CA ASP A 259 -10.94 -3.85 18.00
C ASP A 259 -12.25 -4.57 17.74
N ASP A 260 -12.21 -5.61 16.92
CA ASP A 260 -13.37 -6.39 16.56
C ASP A 260 -12.94 -7.80 16.12
N PRO A 261 -13.65 -8.88 16.51
CA PRO A 261 -13.27 -10.24 16.14
C PRO A 261 -13.38 -10.55 14.64
N ARG A 262 -14.03 -9.70 13.83
CA ARG A 262 -14.24 -9.94 12.39
C ARG A 262 -13.04 -9.58 11.51
N TYR A 263 -12.04 -8.88 12.05
CA TYR A 263 -10.84 -8.49 11.32
C TYR A 263 -9.66 -8.26 12.28
N SER A 264 -8.44 -8.16 11.76
CA SER A 264 -7.28 -7.77 12.57
C SER A 264 -7.20 -6.25 12.75
N CYS A 265 -7.29 -5.74 13.98
CA CYS A 265 -7.02 -4.32 14.25
C CYS A 265 -5.50 -4.09 14.32
N PHE A 266 -4.98 -3.08 13.58
CA PHE A 266 -3.53 -2.81 13.57
C PHE A 266 -2.99 -2.35 14.93
N LEU A 267 -3.81 -1.69 15.76
CA LEU A 267 -3.43 -1.32 17.14
C LEU A 267 -3.09 -2.54 18.00
N SER A 268 -3.69 -3.70 17.70
CA SER A 268 -3.61 -4.92 18.50
C SER A 268 -2.64 -5.97 17.95
N VAL A 269 -1.89 -5.64 16.90
CA VAL A 269 -0.85 -6.52 16.33
C VAL A 269 0.52 -5.90 16.47
N ASN A 270 1.56 -6.74 16.47
CA ASN A 270 2.95 -6.31 16.59
C ASN A 270 3.54 -5.87 15.23
N GLU A 271 2.84 -4.96 14.54
CA GLU A 271 3.22 -4.44 13.21
C GLU A 271 3.45 -2.92 13.25
N GLU A 272 4.39 -2.48 14.09
CA GLU A 272 4.76 -1.07 14.26
C GLU A 272 5.04 -0.35 12.92
N HIS A 273 5.54 -1.08 11.92
CA HIS A 273 5.86 -0.54 10.61
C HIS A 273 4.64 -0.05 9.80
N ILE A 274 3.41 -0.40 10.19
CA ILE A 274 2.17 0.01 9.53
C ILE A 274 1.81 1.47 9.85
N PHE A 275 2.23 1.98 11.00
CA PHE A 275 1.82 3.31 11.45
C PHE A 275 2.60 4.40 10.71
N ILE A 276 1.87 5.33 10.11
CA ILE A 276 2.43 6.51 9.43
C ILE A 276 2.05 7.74 10.26
N PRO A 277 3.01 8.54 10.75
CA PRO A 277 2.71 9.77 11.49
C PRO A 277 1.75 10.68 10.72
N GLY A 278 0.65 11.05 11.36
CA GLY A 278 -0.33 11.96 10.76
C GLY A 278 -1.30 11.33 9.75
N TRP A 279 -1.25 10.02 9.49
CA TRP A 279 -2.12 9.38 8.49
C TRP A 279 -3.62 9.67 8.71
N LEU A 280 -4.15 9.29 9.86
CA LEU A 280 -5.58 9.49 10.19
C LEU A 280 -5.94 10.96 10.46
N THR A 281 -5.02 11.90 10.28
CA THR A 281 -5.36 13.33 10.37
C THR A 281 -6.09 13.82 9.12
N ARG A 282 -5.81 13.22 7.95
CA ARG A 282 -6.29 13.71 6.65
C ARG A 282 -6.69 12.62 5.66
N PHE A 283 -6.34 11.35 5.89
CA PHE A 283 -6.53 10.28 4.90
C PHE A 283 -7.08 8.99 5.52
N CYS A 284 -8.21 8.52 5.01
CA CYS A 284 -8.59 7.10 4.97
C CYS A 284 -8.32 6.53 3.57
N ASP A 285 -8.72 5.29 3.29
CA ASP A 285 -8.37 4.62 2.03
C ASP A 285 -9.12 5.24 0.83
N SER A 286 -10.38 5.68 1.00
CA SER A 286 -11.15 6.41 0.00
C SER A 286 -10.59 7.81 -0.29
N ASP A 287 -9.99 8.44 0.71
CA ASP A 287 -9.25 9.69 0.52
C ASP A 287 -7.94 9.49 -0.26
N LEU A 288 -7.24 8.38 -0.06
CA LEU A 288 -6.09 8.04 -0.89
C LEU A 288 -6.52 7.73 -2.33
N ALA A 289 -7.61 6.99 -2.51
CA ALA A 289 -8.19 6.74 -3.84
C ALA A 289 -8.67 8.03 -4.51
N SER A 290 -9.15 9.02 -3.73
CA SER A 290 -9.43 10.37 -4.22
C SER A 290 -8.21 11.07 -4.83
N LEU A 291 -6.98 10.77 -4.40
CA LEU A 291 -5.74 11.33 -5.00
C LEU A 291 -5.34 10.61 -6.28
N ILE A 292 -5.86 9.39 -6.49
CA ILE A 292 -5.64 8.55 -7.67
C ILE A 292 -6.61 8.94 -8.78
N CYS A 293 -7.87 9.19 -8.43
CA CYS A 293 -8.91 9.70 -9.31
C CYS A 293 -8.40 10.94 -10.11
N PRO A 294 -8.57 10.99 -11.44
CA PRO A 294 -9.42 10.17 -12.30
C PRO A 294 -8.72 8.95 -12.95
N ARG A 295 -7.54 8.53 -12.50
CA ARG A 295 -6.86 7.35 -13.06
C ARG A 295 -7.60 6.06 -12.68
N PRO A 296 -7.62 5.04 -13.55
CA PRO A 296 -8.23 3.76 -13.24
C PRO A 296 -7.70 3.10 -11.97
N TYR A 297 -8.63 2.66 -11.12
CA TYR A 297 -8.34 2.03 -9.84
C TYR A 297 -9.33 0.91 -9.54
N MET A 298 -8.80 -0.29 -9.29
CA MET A 298 -9.58 -1.46 -8.90
C MET A 298 -9.27 -1.86 -7.45
N VAL A 299 -10.30 -2.25 -6.72
CA VAL A 299 -10.17 -2.90 -5.40
C VAL A 299 -10.59 -4.36 -5.53
N GLN A 300 -9.76 -5.29 -5.06
CA GLN A 300 -10.13 -6.70 -4.95
C GLN A 300 -10.21 -7.12 -3.49
N THR A 301 -11.25 -7.87 -3.14
CA THR A 301 -11.47 -8.33 -1.76
C THR A 301 -12.22 -9.65 -1.73
N GLY A 302 -11.69 -10.58 -0.93
CA GLY A 302 -12.34 -11.84 -0.59
C GLY A 302 -13.24 -11.68 0.64
N LYS A 303 -14.45 -12.25 0.58
CA LYS A 303 -15.40 -12.24 1.72
C LYS A 303 -14.92 -13.10 2.88
N CYS A 304 -14.04 -14.08 2.62
CA CYS A 304 -13.42 -14.92 3.64
C CYS A 304 -12.02 -14.43 4.04
N ASP A 305 -11.59 -13.25 3.60
CA ASP A 305 -10.33 -12.65 4.08
C ASP A 305 -10.49 -12.17 5.53
N GLY A 306 -9.79 -12.83 6.46
CA GLY A 306 -9.80 -12.48 7.89
C GLY A 306 -9.08 -11.16 8.21
N ILE A 307 -8.40 -10.53 7.25
CA ILE A 307 -7.77 -9.23 7.43
C ILE A 307 -8.80 -8.10 7.42
N ALA A 308 -9.94 -8.25 6.75
CA ALA A 308 -10.92 -7.18 6.59
C ALA A 308 -12.36 -7.68 6.73
N TRP A 309 -13.22 -6.90 7.37
CA TRP A 309 -14.65 -7.18 7.30
C TRP A 309 -15.22 -6.61 6.01
N TRP A 310 -15.44 -7.48 5.02
CA TRP A 310 -15.80 -7.09 3.65
C TRP A 310 -16.97 -6.08 3.52
N PRO A 311 -18.03 -6.06 4.36
CA PRO A 311 -19.08 -5.05 4.23
C PRO A 311 -18.55 -3.62 4.40
N TRP A 312 -17.58 -3.40 5.29
CA TRP A 312 -16.95 -2.09 5.43
C TRP A 312 -16.02 -1.75 4.28
N VAL A 313 -15.39 -2.75 3.66
CA VAL A 313 -14.63 -2.55 2.43
C VAL A 313 -15.56 -2.05 1.32
N VAL A 314 -16.75 -2.63 1.20
CA VAL A 314 -17.78 -2.18 0.25
C VAL A 314 -18.20 -0.74 0.55
N GLU A 315 -18.53 -0.41 1.81
CA GLU A 315 -18.91 0.96 2.20
C GLU A 315 -17.81 1.99 1.90
N GLU A 316 -16.54 1.65 2.17
CA GLU A 316 -15.40 2.50 1.83
C GLU A 316 -15.22 2.63 0.30
N PHE A 317 -15.46 1.55 -0.44
CA PHE A 317 -15.35 1.56 -1.90
C PHE A 317 -16.44 2.44 -2.53
N GLU A 318 -17.65 2.43 -2.00
CA GLU A 318 -18.74 3.31 -2.43
C GLU A 318 -18.39 4.79 -2.26
N ARG A 319 -17.67 5.17 -1.19
CA ARG A 319 -17.13 6.52 -1.02
C ARG A 319 -16.14 6.88 -2.12
N THR A 320 -15.25 5.96 -2.48
CA THR A 320 -14.31 6.11 -3.62
C THR A 320 -15.06 6.26 -4.94
N ARG A 321 -16.00 5.35 -5.23
CA ARG A 321 -16.74 5.31 -6.49
C ARG A 321 -17.52 6.61 -6.72
N ALA A 322 -18.09 7.18 -5.66
CA ALA A 322 -18.79 8.46 -5.74
C ALA A 322 -17.92 9.60 -6.30
N HIS A 323 -16.59 9.59 -6.09
CA HIS A 323 -15.70 10.59 -6.69
C HIS A 323 -15.60 10.43 -8.21
N TYR A 324 -15.46 9.18 -8.68
CA TYR A 324 -15.36 8.87 -10.10
C TYR A 324 -16.68 9.13 -10.84
N GLU A 325 -17.82 8.76 -10.23
CA GLU A 325 -19.16 9.00 -10.78
C GLU A 325 -19.46 10.48 -10.95
N ARG A 326 -19.10 11.31 -9.96
CA ARG A 326 -19.29 12.77 -10.03
C ARG A 326 -18.46 13.43 -11.13
N LEU A 327 -17.37 12.81 -11.56
CA LEU A 327 -16.55 13.25 -12.70
C LEU A 327 -16.97 12.62 -14.04
N GLY A 328 -18.01 11.78 -14.05
CA GLY A 328 -18.46 11.07 -15.26
C GLY A 328 -17.47 10.01 -15.76
N VAL A 329 -16.56 9.53 -14.91
CA VAL A 329 -15.56 8.50 -15.22
C VAL A 329 -15.71 7.26 -14.33
N GLY A 330 -16.96 6.95 -13.95
CA GLY A 330 -17.30 5.84 -13.06
C GLY A 330 -16.76 4.48 -13.55
N GLU A 331 -16.64 4.30 -14.87
CA GLU A 331 -16.11 3.09 -15.48
C GLU A 331 -14.63 2.81 -15.19
N ARG A 332 -13.92 3.79 -14.60
CA ARG A 332 -12.52 3.67 -14.19
C ARG A 332 -12.35 3.14 -12.76
N CYS A 333 -13.43 3.03 -11.99
CA CYS A 333 -13.38 2.55 -10.61
C CYS A 333 -14.19 1.26 -10.48
N GLU A 334 -13.50 0.15 -10.27
CA GLU A 334 -14.10 -1.19 -10.26
C GLU A 334 -13.80 -1.93 -8.96
N MET A 335 -14.72 -2.78 -8.51
CA MET A 335 -14.49 -3.68 -7.38
C MET A 335 -14.69 -5.13 -7.80
N ASP A 336 -13.71 -5.97 -7.50
CA ASP A 336 -13.80 -7.43 -7.61
C ASP A 336 -14.02 -8.03 -6.22
N LEU A 337 -15.28 -8.21 -5.85
CA LEU A 337 -15.68 -8.87 -4.62
C LEU A 337 -15.92 -10.36 -4.89
N HIS A 338 -15.23 -11.23 -4.17
CA HIS A 338 -15.30 -12.68 -4.37
C HIS A 338 -15.52 -13.45 -3.07
N GLU A 339 -15.93 -14.72 -3.17
CA GLU A 339 -16.19 -15.58 -2.00
C GLU A 339 -14.90 -16.10 -1.33
N GLY A 340 -13.76 -15.93 -2.00
CA GLY A 340 -12.46 -16.45 -1.57
C GLY A 340 -11.82 -15.73 -0.37
N GLY A 341 -10.58 -16.11 -0.08
CA GLY A 341 -9.81 -15.64 1.07
C GLY A 341 -8.88 -14.47 0.75
N HIS A 342 -7.73 -14.46 1.42
CA HIS A 342 -6.64 -13.52 1.19
C HIS A 342 -5.81 -13.96 -0.04
N GLU A 343 -6.24 -13.62 -1.24
CA GLU A 343 -5.65 -14.13 -2.48
C GLU A 343 -5.79 -13.18 -3.69
N ILE A 344 -4.89 -13.35 -4.66
CA ILE A 344 -4.89 -12.68 -5.96
C ILE A 344 -5.99 -13.25 -6.86
N ARG A 345 -6.69 -12.38 -7.60
CA ARG A 345 -7.73 -12.75 -8.57
C ARG A 345 -7.38 -12.22 -9.96
N VAL A 346 -6.59 -12.97 -10.72
CA VAL A 346 -6.13 -12.54 -12.06
C VAL A 346 -7.29 -12.38 -13.04
N GLU A 347 -8.35 -13.19 -12.89
CA GLU A 347 -9.52 -13.22 -13.76
C GLU A 347 -10.26 -11.88 -13.79
N GLY A 348 -10.29 -11.15 -12.67
CA GLY A 348 -10.86 -9.81 -12.59
C GLY A 348 -9.87 -8.71 -12.96
N ALA A 349 -8.63 -8.81 -12.47
CA ALA A 349 -7.61 -7.78 -12.67
C ALA A 349 -7.11 -7.69 -14.12
N LEU A 350 -6.94 -8.82 -14.82
CA LEU A 350 -6.32 -8.83 -16.15
C LEU A 350 -7.17 -8.10 -17.21
N PRO A 351 -8.49 -8.34 -17.34
CA PRO A 351 -9.33 -7.55 -18.26
C PRO A 351 -9.27 -6.04 -17.99
N PHE A 352 -9.24 -5.65 -16.71
CA PHE A 352 -9.12 -4.26 -16.29
C PHE A 352 -7.77 -3.66 -16.72
N LEU A 353 -6.66 -4.33 -16.45
CA LEU A 353 -5.33 -3.90 -16.88
C LEU A 353 -5.25 -3.77 -18.41
N LYS A 354 -5.77 -4.76 -19.17
CA LYS A 354 -5.81 -4.70 -20.64
C LYS A 354 -6.57 -3.47 -21.14
N ARG A 355 -7.75 -3.19 -20.57
CA ARG A 355 -8.59 -2.05 -20.96
C ARG A 355 -7.87 -0.70 -20.84
N TRP A 356 -7.01 -0.55 -19.84
CA TRP A 356 -6.38 0.73 -19.52
C TRP A 356 -4.94 0.86 -20.00
N LEU A 357 -4.26 -0.25 -20.32
CA LEU A 357 -2.86 -0.25 -20.77
C LEU A 357 -2.63 -0.75 -22.20
N MET A 358 -3.50 -1.59 -22.77
CA MET A 358 -3.30 -2.16 -24.13
C MET A 358 -4.07 -1.39 -25.21
N ARG A 359 -4.10 -0.06 -25.10
CA ARG A 359 -4.80 0.80 -26.05
C ARG A 359 -4.02 1.02 -27.34
#